data_AF-A0A936VFH7-F1
#
_entry.id   AF-A0A936VFH7-F1
#
_cell.length_a   1.000
_cell.length_b   1.000
_cell.length_c   1.000
_cell.angle_alpha   90.00
_cell.angle_beta   90.00
_cell.angle_gamma   90.00
#
_symmetry.space_group_name_H-M   'P 1'
#
loop_
_entity.id
_entity.type
_entity.pdbx_description
1 polymer ?
#
loop_
_entity_poly.entity_id
_entity_poly.type
_entity_poly.pdbx_seq_one_letter_code
_entity_poly.pdbx_strand_id
1 'polypeptide(L)' 'MNPQEIATIQFVDAESGEEMLAIIQVSSNSVALCLSQKTNGDLEVFLSPVDCNTLITALQQALSSID' A
#
# COMPACT_ATOMS: atom_id res chain seq x y z
N MET A 1 -5.07 18.57 -8.95
CA MET A 1 -5.69 17.36 -9.52
C MET A 1 -6.13 16.49 -8.35
N ASN A 2 -7.34 15.94 -8.37
CA ASN A 2 -7.74 14.99 -7.33
C ASN A 2 -6.89 13.72 -7.48
N PRO A 3 -6.45 13.09 -6.37
CA PRO A 3 -5.73 11.83 -6.44
C PRO A 3 -6.60 10.78 -7.15
N GLN A 4 -6.01 10.06 -8.08
CA GLN A 4 -6.68 8.99 -8.81
C GLN A 4 -6.38 7.66 -8.11
N GLU A 5 -7.42 6.97 -7.64
CA GLU A 5 -7.27 5.60 -7.15
C GLU A 5 -6.90 4.65 -8.30
N ILE A 6 -5.86 3.86 -8.06
CA ILE A 6 -5.32 2.87 -9.00
C ILE A 6 -5.74 1.46 -8.58
N ALA A 7 -5.73 1.18 -7.28
CA ALA A 7 -6.11 -0.12 -6.75
C ALA A 7 -6.56 -0.03 -5.30
N THR A 8 -7.46 -0.95 -4.92
CA THR A 8 -7.80 -1.26 -3.53
C THR A 8 -7.61 -2.77 -3.34
N ILE A 9 -6.77 -3.14 -2.38
CA ILE A 9 -6.35 -4.53 -2.11
C ILE A 9 -6.78 -4.89 -0.69
N GLN A 10 -7.54 -5.97 -0.53
CA GLN A 10 -7.96 -6.46 0.78
C GLN A 10 -7.01 -7.55 1.28
N PHE A 11 -6.63 -7.48 2.56
CA PHE A 11 -5.85 -8.50 3.26
C PHE A 11 -6.21 -8.51 4.76
N VAL A 12 -5.58 -9.38 5.52
CA VAL A 12 -5.84 -9.55 6.95
C VAL A 12 -4.62 -9.08 7.73
N ASP A 13 -4.84 -8.28 8.77
CA ASP A 13 -3.80 -7.97 9.74
C ASP A 13 -3.39 -9.25 10.49
N ALA A 14 -2.10 -9.56 10.47
CA ALA A 14 -1.60 -10.79 11.07
C ALA A 14 -1.74 -10.81 12.61
N GLU A 15 -1.75 -9.64 13.26
CA GLU A 15 -1.84 -9.55 14.72
C GLU A 15 -3.29 -9.60 15.21
N SER A 16 -4.14 -8.71 14.71
CA SER A 16 -5.54 -8.62 15.16
C SER A 16 -6.48 -9.61 14.47
N GLY A 17 -6.12 -10.11 13.29
CA GLY A 17 -7.01 -10.90 12.43
C GLY A 17 -8.11 -10.06 11.77
N GLU A 18 -8.09 -8.74 11.90
CA GLU A 18 -9.06 -7.85 11.27
C GLU A 18 -8.79 -7.69 9.77
N GLU A 19 -9.86 -7.46 9.00
CA GLU A 19 -9.74 -7.11 7.59
C GLU A 19 -9.15 -5.69 7.43
N MET A 20 -8.19 -5.58 6.53
CA MET A 20 -7.50 -4.36 6.15
C MET A 20 -7.61 -4.09 4.66
N LEU A 21 -7.50 -2.81 4.29
CA LEU A 21 -7.40 -2.37 2.91
C LEU A 21 -6.07 -1.65 2.67
N ALA A 22 -5.38 -1.95 1.58
CA ALA A 22 -4.37 -1.07 0.99
C ALA A 22 -4.99 -0.36 -0.21
N ILE A 23 -5.01 0.97 -0.16
CA ILE A 23 -5.50 1.82 -1.24
C ILE A 23 -4.29 2.52 -1.85
N ILE A 24 -4.13 2.37 -3.16
CA ILE A 24 -3.04 2.96 -3.94
C ILE A 24 -3.63 4.07 -4.80
N GLN A 25 -3.11 5.28 -4.64
CA GLN A 25 -3.54 6.44 -5.42
C GLN A 25 -2.35 7.14 -6.06
N VAL A 26 -2.58 7.79 -7.20
CA VAL A 26 -1.56 8.61 -7.88
C VAL A 26 -1.97 10.07 -7.78
N SER A 27 -1.03 10.90 -7.33
CA SER A 27 -1.07 12.35 -7.45
C SER A 27 0.00 12.79 -8.45
N SER A 28 0.04 14.09 -8.79
CA SER A 28 0.86 14.60 -9.89
C SER A 28 2.32 14.11 -9.89
N ASN A 29 2.96 13.97 -8.72
CA ASN A 29 4.38 13.59 -8.60
C ASN A 29 4.66 12.49 -7.56
N SER A 30 3.62 11.85 -7.00
CA SER A 30 3.79 10.84 -5.95
C SER A 30 2.70 9.79 -5.99
N VAL A 31 3.01 8.63 -5.41
CA VAL A 31 2.03 7.56 -5.15
C VAL A 31 1.67 7.61 -3.68
N ALA A 32 0.39 7.72 -3.36
CA ALA A 32 -0.10 7.53 -2.00
C ALA A 32 -0.39 6.04 -1.78
N LEU A 33 0.10 5.49 -0.66
CA LEU A 33 -0.26 4.18 -0.15
C LEU A 33 -0.94 4.38 1.19
N CYS A 34 -2.22 4.06 1.26
CA CYS A 34 -3.01 4.10 2.49
C CYS A 34 -3.27 2.68 2.98
N LEU A 35 -2.93 2.39 4.23
CA LEU A 35 -3.30 1.18 4.95
C LEU A 35 -4.44 1.53 5.90
N SER A 36 -5.64 1.08 5.57
CA SER A 36 -6.86 1.39 6.32
C SER A 36 -7.29 0.19 7.16
N GLN A 37 -7.49 0.44 8.45
CA GLN A 37 -8.08 -0.52 9.38
C GLN A 37 -9.53 -0.13 9.68
N LYS A 38 -10.40 -1.12 9.86
CA LYS A 38 -11.81 -0.89 10.16
C LYS A 38 -12.03 -0.06 11.44
N THR A 39 -11.16 -0.24 12.43
CA THR A 39 -11.40 0.26 13.80
C THR A 39 -10.31 1.21 14.31
N ASN A 40 -9.11 1.21 13.70
CA ASN A 40 -7.94 1.93 14.22
C ASN A 40 -7.44 3.07 13.32
N GLY A 41 -8.26 3.47 12.35
CA GLY A 41 -7.93 4.54 11.40
C GLY A 41 -6.95 4.10 10.32
N ASP A 42 -6.43 5.10 9.63
CA ASP A 42 -5.67 4.92 8.39
C ASP A 42 -4.24 5.43 8.56
N LEU A 43 -3.28 4.68 8.02
CA LEU A 43 -1.92 5.13 7.81
C LEU A 43 -1.71 5.45 6.33
N GLU A 44 -1.54 6.72 6.01
CA GLU A 44 -1.26 7.17 4.65
C GLU A 44 0.19 7.65 4.52
N VAL A 45 0.89 7.15 3.50
CA VAL A 45 2.24 7.58 3.14
C VAL A 45 2.31 8.01 1.67
N PHE A 46 3.10 9.04 1.39
CA PHE A 46 3.37 9.50 0.03
C PHE A 46 4.78 9.07 -0.38
N LEU A 47 4.86 8.29 -1.45
CA LEU A 47 6.09 7.72 -1.97
C LEU A 47 6.51 8.45 -3.25
N SER A 48 7.80 8.76 -3.35
CA SER A 48 8.38 9.21 -4.62
C SER A 48 8.47 8.04 -5.61
N PRO A 49 8.64 8.30 -6.92
CA PRO A 49 8.89 7.24 -7.89
C PRO A 49 10.09 6.34 -7.52
N VAL A 50 11.11 6.89 -6.87
CA VAL A 50 12.28 6.11 -6.41
C VAL A 50 11.87 5.14 -5.30
N ASP A 51 11.16 5.64 -4.29
CA ASP A 51 10.70 4.81 -3.16
C ASP A 51 9.76 3.69 -3.63
N CYS A 52 8.86 3.99 -4.57
CA CYS A 52 7.99 2.98 -5.17
C CYS A 52 8.76 1.85 -5.86
N ASN A 53 9.79 2.19 -6.65
CA ASN A 53 10.60 1.18 -7.33
C ASN A 53 11.39 0.32 -6.33
N THR A 54 11.89 0.92 -5.25
CA THR A 54 12.55 0.20 -4.17
C THR A 54 11.57 -0.75 -3.48
N LEU A 55 10.36 -0.29 -3.14
CA LEU A 55 9.32 -1.12 -2.52
C LEU A 55 8.90 -2.29 -3.43
N ILE A 56 8.65 -2.04 -4.71
CA ILE A 56 8.29 -3.07 -5.69
C ILE A 56 9.38 -4.14 -5.77
N THR A 57 10.65 -3.72 -5.86
CA THR A 57 11.78 -4.65 -5.91
C THR A 57 11.85 -5.52 -4.67
N ALA A 58 11.68 -4.94 -3.48
CA ALA A 58 11.68 -5.68 -2.22
C ALA A 58 10.53 -6.69 -2.14
N LEU A 59 9.31 -6.30 -2.56
CA LEU A 59 8.15 -7.19 -2.61
C LEU A 59 8.36 -8.36 -3.59
N GLN A 60 8.94 -8.11 -4.77
CA GLN A 60 9.26 -9.16 -5.75
C GLN A 60 10.31 -10.14 -5.22
N GLN A 61 11.33 -9.64 -4.53
CA GLN A 61 12.33 -10.50 -3.87
C GLN A 61 11.71 -11.36 -2.76
N ALA A 62 10.84 -10.76 -1.94
CA ALA A 62 10.12 -11.47 -0.90
C ALA A 62 9.24 -12.58 -1.48
N LEU A 63 8.49 -12.29 -2.55
CA LEU A 63 7.67 -13.29 -3.27
C LEU A 63 8.51 -14.43 -3.83
N SER A 64 9.72 -14.15 -4.33
CA SER A 64 10.64 -15.18 -4.83
C SER A 64 11.25 -16.04 -3.73
N SER A 65 11.05 -15.67 -2.46
CA SER A 65 11.60 -16.36 -1.28
C SER A 65 10.54 -17.13 -0.49
N ILE A 66 9.28 -17.11 -0.94
CA ILE A 66 8.15 -17.82 -0.32
C ILE A 66 7.73 -18.93 -1.29
N ASP A 67 7.73 -20.18 -0.82
CA ASP A 67 7.29 -21.38 -1.55
C ASP A 67 5.76 -21.59 -1.49
#